data_AF-A0A3D0H794-F1
#
_entry.id   AF-A0A3D0H794-F1
#
_cell.length_a   1.000
_cell.length_b   1.000
_cell.length_c   1.000
_cell.angle_alpha   90.00
_cell.angle_beta   90.00
_cell.angle_gamma   90.00
#
_symmetry.space_group_name_H-M   'P 1'
#
loop_
_entity.id
_entity.type
_entity.pdbx_description
1 polymer ?
#
loop_
_entity_poly.entity_id
_entity_poly.type
_entity_poly.pdbx_seq_one_letter_code
_entity_poly.pdbx_strand_id
1 'polypeptide(L)'
;MTRPGSNAAPALSRRAAVGDEEDESRSGETLLRSRGEEATILRPAFSKASTTAKDSHKQGEPGDVPSANSPAPATARQNRHGNEPEENDLLTLNKTGNSGIAQFFLQPPKTIPVVDGVRTRVAGKFLYVGDDKFYVRGVTYGPFRPNDQGCEYHHPAMVERDFSLMAANGINAVRTYTIPPRWLLDIAQKHHLRVMVGLPWEEHITFLDHKKLPEDIVNRVREGVRACADHPAVLCFTIGNEIPAPIVRWYGRVRIEHFLEKLYNAVKEEDPEALVTYVNYPTT
;
A
#
# COMPACT_ATOMS: atom_id res chain seq x y z
N MET A 1 -68.30 -23.49 20.89
CA MET A 1 -68.72 -22.30 20.10
C MET A 1 -67.98 -22.30 18.76
N THR A 2 -68.44 -21.50 17.80
CA THR A 2 -68.36 -21.74 16.34
C THR A 2 -66.98 -21.60 15.66
N ARG A 3 -66.90 -22.19 14.46
CA ARG A 3 -65.71 -22.36 13.59
C ARG A 3 -65.32 -21.10 12.78
N PRO A 4 -64.11 -21.08 12.17
CA PRO A 4 -63.59 -19.94 11.40
C PRO A 4 -64.20 -19.83 9.99
N GLY A 5 -63.98 -18.68 9.34
CA GLY A 5 -64.51 -18.38 8.00
C GLY A 5 -63.79 -19.07 6.84
N SER A 6 -64.49 -19.17 5.71
CA SER A 6 -63.90 -19.51 4.40
C SER A 6 -64.69 -18.88 3.24
N ASN A 7 -63.97 -18.60 2.15
CA ASN A 7 -64.37 -18.50 0.74
C ASN A 7 -65.69 -17.80 0.34
N ALA A 8 -65.57 -16.80 -0.57
CA ALA A 8 -65.63 -17.10 -2.01
C ALA A 8 -65.20 -15.89 -2.89
N ALA A 9 -64.47 -16.17 -3.98
CA ALA A 9 -64.39 -15.34 -5.19
C ALA A 9 -65.38 -15.88 -6.25
N PRO A 10 -65.75 -15.11 -7.30
CA PRO A 10 -65.01 -15.12 -8.59
C PRO A 10 -64.76 -13.69 -9.16
N ALA A 11 -63.72 -13.40 -9.96
CA ALA A 11 -63.50 -13.73 -11.40
C ALA A 11 -64.47 -12.98 -12.35
N LEU A 12 -64.11 -12.50 -13.57
CA LEU A 12 -62.97 -12.76 -14.47
C LEU A 12 -62.98 -11.72 -15.65
N SER A 13 -62.00 -11.79 -16.59
CA SER A 13 -62.01 -11.19 -17.96
C SER A 13 -61.69 -9.68 -18.05
N ARG A 14 -60.89 -9.10 -18.97
CA ARG A 14 -59.98 -9.50 -20.09
C ARG A 14 -59.09 -8.25 -20.39
N ARG A 15 -58.02 -8.21 -21.21
CA ARG A 15 -57.36 -9.15 -22.15
C ARG A 15 -55.81 -8.98 -22.05
N ALA A 16 -55.06 -9.06 -23.16
CA ALA A 16 -53.63 -8.75 -23.31
C ALA A 16 -53.31 -8.38 -24.80
N ALA A 17 -52.02 -8.21 -25.13
CA ALA A 17 -51.38 -7.98 -26.44
C ALA A 17 -51.25 -6.48 -26.85
N VAL A 18 -50.04 -5.89 -26.94
CA VAL A 18 -48.89 -6.08 -27.88
C VAL A 18 -49.00 -5.16 -29.10
N GLY A 19 -47.90 -4.47 -29.41
CA GLY A 19 -47.66 -3.69 -30.62
C GLY A 19 -46.16 -3.48 -30.79
N ASP A 20 -45.57 -4.19 -31.74
CA ASP A 20 -44.22 -4.01 -32.26
C ASP A 20 -44.29 -3.25 -33.59
N GLU A 21 -43.28 -2.44 -33.91
CA GLU A 21 -42.83 -1.99 -35.25
C GLU A 21 -41.49 -1.24 -34.99
N GLU A 22 -40.33 -1.79 -35.38
CA GLU A 22 -39.65 -1.65 -36.69
C GLU A 22 -39.27 -0.19 -37.04
N ASP A 23 -38.16 0.12 -37.73
CA ASP A 23 -36.83 -0.47 -37.96
C ASP A 23 -36.02 0.65 -38.63
N GLU A 24 -34.74 0.89 -38.29
CA GLU A 24 -33.84 1.56 -39.25
C GLU A 24 -32.35 1.27 -39.00
N SER A 25 -31.64 1.07 -40.10
CA SER A 25 -30.35 0.39 -40.15
C SER A 25 -29.17 1.31 -40.51
N ARG A 26 -27.95 0.79 -40.33
CA ARG A 26 -26.68 1.22 -40.97
C ARG A 26 -26.16 2.63 -40.69
N SER A 27 -25.08 2.70 -39.90
CA SER A 27 -23.69 2.86 -40.41
C SER A 27 -22.73 3.12 -39.24
N GLY A 28 -21.53 2.51 -39.24
CA GLY A 28 -20.58 2.74 -38.15
C GLY A 28 -19.42 1.76 -37.98
N GLU A 29 -19.36 0.63 -38.70
CA GLU A 29 -18.13 -0.15 -38.76
C GLU A 29 -17.12 0.46 -39.73
N THR A 30 -15.85 0.42 -39.34
CA THR A 30 -14.64 0.74 -40.14
C THR A 30 -14.29 2.22 -40.30
N LEU A 31 -13.48 2.72 -39.36
CA LEU A 31 -12.34 3.59 -39.71
C LEU A 31 -11.15 3.42 -38.74
N LEU A 32 -10.00 3.03 -39.30
CA LEU A 32 -8.64 3.15 -38.72
C LEU A 32 -8.40 2.46 -37.36
N ARG A 33 -8.16 1.14 -37.32
CA ARG A 33 -6.81 0.56 -37.53
C ARG A 33 -5.73 1.54 -38.01
N SER A 34 -4.90 2.08 -37.11
CA SER A 34 -3.43 2.05 -37.24
C SER A 34 -2.71 2.74 -36.06
N ARG A 35 -1.86 1.96 -35.36
CA ARG A 35 -0.63 2.31 -34.62
C ARG A 35 -0.41 1.34 -33.45
N GLY A 36 -0.10 0.09 -33.79
CA GLY A 36 0.86 -0.66 -33.01
C GLY A 36 2.24 -0.22 -33.46
N GLU A 37 2.96 0.53 -32.61
CA GLU A 37 4.40 0.74 -32.73
C GLU A 37 5.05 0.23 -31.45
N GLU A 38 6.19 -0.44 -31.60
CA GLU A 38 6.75 -1.32 -30.60
C GLU A 38 7.36 -0.54 -29.42
N ALA A 39 6.76 -0.67 -28.24
CA ALA A 39 7.43 -0.34 -26.99
C ALA A 39 8.47 -1.44 -26.66
N THR A 40 9.54 -1.51 -27.46
CA THR A 40 10.68 -2.40 -27.23
C THR A 40 11.35 -2.04 -25.92
N ILE A 41 11.07 -2.83 -24.88
CA ILE A 41 11.67 -2.68 -23.56
C ILE A 41 13.15 -3.09 -23.65
N LEU A 42 14.02 -2.10 -23.82
CA LEU A 42 15.47 -2.26 -23.65
C LEU A 42 15.75 -2.70 -22.20
N ARG A 43 15.93 -4.00 -22.00
CA ARG A 43 16.42 -4.57 -20.74
C ARG A 43 17.91 -4.23 -20.60
N PRO A 44 18.35 -3.60 -19.49
CA PRO A 44 19.78 -3.46 -19.22
C PRO A 44 20.43 -4.85 -19.06
N ALA A 45 21.38 -5.16 -19.93
CA ALA A 45 22.17 -6.39 -19.82
C ALA A 45 23.24 -6.21 -18.73
N PHE A 46 22.98 -6.73 -17.53
CA PHE A 46 24.00 -6.85 -16.50
C PHE A 46 24.95 -8.00 -16.85
N SER A 47 26.15 -7.67 -17.35
CA SER A 47 27.22 -8.65 -17.43
C SER A 47 27.76 -8.94 -16.03
N LYS A 48 27.82 -10.22 -15.65
CA LYS A 48 28.54 -10.63 -14.44
C LYS A 48 30.04 -10.61 -14.75
N ALA A 49 30.74 -9.59 -14.28
CA ALA A 49 32.20 -9.64 -14.21
C ALA A 49 32.60 -10.69 -13.16
N SER A 50 33.29 -11.75 -13.59
CA SER A 50 33.85 -12.77 -12.71
C SER A 50 35.21 -12.35 -12.20
N THR A 51 35.36 -12.20 -10.88
CA THR A 51 36.67 -12.07 -10.23
C THR A 51 36.90 -13.20 -9.23
N THR A 52 37.74 -14.15 -9.64
CA THR A 52 38.19 -15.29 -8.83
C THR A 52 39.55 -15.01 -8.20
N ALA A 53 39.64 -14.99 -6.87
CA ALA A 53 40.86 -15.20 -6.07
C ALA A 53 40.43 -15.50 -4.63
N LYS A 54 40.46 -16.76 -4.16
CA LYS A 54 41.61 -17.56 -3.67
C LYS A 54 41.86 -17.38 -2.16
N ASP A 55 41.66 -18.46 -1.42
CA ASP A 55 42.03 -18.64 -0.02
C ASP A 55 43.51 -18.40 0.25
N SER A 56 43.81 -17.91 1.46
CA SER A 56 44.96 -18.41 2.23
C SER A 56 44.76 -18.19 3.74
N HIS A 57 44.90 -19.28 4.50
CA HIS A 57 45.00 -19.28 5.96
C HIS A 57 46.33 -18.66 6.43
N LYS A 58 46.32 -17.96 7.57
CA LYS A 58 47.30 -18.19 8.65
C LYS A 58 46.86 -17.59 9.99
N GLN A 59 47.17 -18.31 11.07
CA GLN A 59 46.95 -17.94 12.47
C GLN A 59 48.23 -17.32 13.07
N GLY A 60 48.08 -16.56 14.17
CA GLY A 60 49.20 -16.10 15.02
C GLY A 60 48.83 -14.92 15.92
N GLU A 61 48.82 -15.14 17.24
CA GLU A 61 48.58 -14.11 18.28
C GLU A 61 49.92 -13.43 18.73
N PRO A 62 50.02 -12.75 19.90
CA PRO A 62 49.79 -11.32 20.04
C PRO A 62 51.02 -10.56 20.61
N GLY A 63 50.93 -9.23 20.80
CA GLY A 63 52.03 -8.46 21.41
C GLY A 63 51.67 -7.03 21.85
N ASP A 64 51.39 -6.91 23.15
CA ASP A 64 51.61 -5.78 24.09
C ASP A 64 51.26 -4.30 23.79
N VAL A 65 50.76 -3.67 24.87
CA VAL A 65 50.43 -2.24 25.03
C VAL A 65 51.39 -1.64 26.06
N PRO A 66 51.97 -0.45 25.83
CA PRO A 66 51.68 0.71 26.69
C PRO A 66 51.49 2.00 25.85
N SER A 67 50.47 2.84 26.06
CA SER A 67 50.10 3.63 27.26
C SER A 67 50.86 4.96 27.42
N ALA A 68 50.06 6.04 27.50
CA ALA A 68 50.27 7.30 28.21
C ALA A 68 50.94 8.53 27.53
N ASN A 69 50.19 9.64 27.65
CA ASN A 69 50.59 11.04 27.89
C ASN A 69 51.03 11.96 26.73
N SER A 70 50.16 12.95 26.48
CA SER A 70 50.52 14.30 26.01
C SER A 70 51.37 15.04 27.06
N PRO A 71 52.09 16.11 26.70
CA PRO A 71 51.46 17.44 26.74
C PRO A 71 51.87 18.41 25.61
N ALA A 72 51.12 19.50 25.47
CA ALA A 72 51.53 20.72 24.74
C ALA A 72 52.41 21.62 25.66
N PRO A 73 53.14 22.66 25.18
CA PRO A 73 52.49 23.87 24.62
C PRO A 73 53.26 24.67 23.53
N ALA A 74 52.52 25.59 22.90
CA ALA A 74 52.89 26.91 22.31
C ALA A 74 54.35 27.26 21.95
N THR A 75 54.55 27.89 20.77
CA THR A 75 54.70 29.37 20.65
C THR A 75 54.93 29.92 19.22
N ALA A 76 54.29 31.08 18.95
CA ALA A 76 54.80 32.29 18.29
C ALA A 76 55.22 32.39 16.78
N ARG A 77 54.79 33.54 16.22
CA ARG A 77 55.35 34.37 15.09
C ARG A 77 55.21 33.80 13.66
N GLN A 78 54.39 34.44 12.82
CA GLN A 78 54.63 35.70 12.08
C GLN A 78 55.72 35.58 10.99
N ASN A 79 55.30 35.65 9.72
CA ASN A 79 55.77 36.71 8.82
C ASN A 79 54.84 36.90 7.61
N ARG A 80 54.83 38.12 7.06
CA ARG A 80 54.10 38.53 5.85
C ARG A 80 54.98 38.29 4.61
N HIS A 81 54.40 37.90 3.48
CA HIS A 81 54.20 38.80 2.33
C HIS A 81 53.79 38.06 1.04
N GLY A 82 52.80 38.63 0.34
CA GLY A 82 52.84 38.85 -1.10
C GLY A 82 52.89 37.65 -2.04
N ASN A 83 51.70 37.16 -2.44
CA ASN A 83 51.26 37.16 -3.83
C ASN A 83 49.81 36.67 -3.90
N GLU A 84 48.89 37.51 -4.36
CA GLU A 84 47.56 37.08 -4.78
C GLU A 84 47.56 36.85 -6.29
N PRO A 85 47.27 35.63 -6.76
CA PRO A 85 46.54 35.41 -8.00
C PRO A 85 45.04 35.31 -7.70
N GLU A 86 44.20 35.88 -8.56
CA GLU A 86 42.75 35.67 -8.46
C GLU A 86 42.39 34.20 -8.78
N GLU A 87 41.73 33.52 -7.84
CA GLU A 87 40.99 32.28 -8.11
C GLU A 87 39.50 32.47 -7.80
N ASN A 88 38.85 33.34 -8.58
CA ASN A 88 37.39 33.39 -8.69
C ASN A 88 36.85 32.26 -9.59
N ASP A 89 37.20 30.98 -9.35
CA ASP A 89 36.56 29.87 -10.09
C ASP A 89 36.67 28.47 -9.43
N LEU A 90 36.29 28.32 -8.15
CA LEU A 90 36.12 27.00 -7.55
C LEU A 90 34.78 26.83 -6.81
N LEU A 91 34.00 25.86 -7.31
CA LEU A 91 32.78 25.28 -6.72
C LEU A 91 31.46 26.06 -6.89
N THR A 92 31.24 26.59 -8.10
CA THR A 92 29.96 26.34 -8.80
C THR A 92 29.76 24.83 -8.95
N LEU A 93 29.24 24.18 -7.90
CA LEU A 93 28.85 22.77 -7.94
C LEU A 93 27.73 22.57 -8.95
N ASN A 94 28.13 22.17 -10.17
CA ASN A 94 27.22 21.89 -11.26
C ASN A 94 26.14 20.88 -10.83
N LYS A 95 24.89 21.20 -11.19
CA LYS A 95 23.73 20.31 -11.03
C LYS A 95 23.86 19.09 -11.95
N THR A 96 24.70 18.13 -11.57
CA THR A 96 24.84 16.85 -12.26
C THR A 96 24.56 15.69 -11.32
N GLY A 97 23.28 15.30 -11.24
CA GLY A 97 22.91 13.89 -11.18
C GLY A 97 23.20 13.10 -9.90
N ASN A 98 23.13 13.68 -8.70
CA ASN A 98 23.12 12.85 -7.49
C ASN A 98 21.76 12.16 -7.27
N SER A 99 21.82 10.84 -7.13
CA SER A 99 20.72 9.86 -7.10
C SER A 99 19.40 10.30 -6.46
N GLY A 100 18.29 10.07 -7.19
CA GLY A 100 16.93 10.48 -6.80
C GLY A 100 16.34 9.80 -5.56
N ILE A 101 17.11 8.98 -4.83
CA ILE A 101 16.73 8.46 -3.50
C ILE A 101 17.15 9.46 -2.42
N ALA A 102 18.38 9.99 -2.47
CA ALA A 102 18.86 10.97 -1.49
C ALA A 102 18.02 12.25 -1.53
N GLN A 103 17.74 12.77 -2.73
CA GLN A 103 16.89 13.96 -2.92
C GLN A 103 15.47 13.76 -2.37
N PHE A 104 14.91 12.54 -2.46
CA PHE A 104 13.58 12.20 -1.96
C PHE A 104 13.49 12.22 -0.42
N PHE A 105 14.58 11.87 0.28
CA PHE A 105 14.65 11.99 1.74
C PHE A 105 15.00 13.42 2.20
N LEU A 106 15.81 14.15 1.42
CA LEU A 106 16.24 15.52 1.73
C LEU A 106 15.15 16.58 1.43
N GLN A 107 14.25 16.30 0.49
CA GLN A 107 13.09 17.15 0.18
C GLN A 107 11.82 16.30 0.39
N PRO A 108 11.13 16.44 1.54
CA PRO A 108 9.96 15.63 1.83
C PRO A 108 8.91 15.83 0.73
N PRO A 109 8.37 14.76 0.12
CA PRO A 109 7.36 14.92 -0.93
C PRO A 109 6.17 15.70 -0.37
N LYS A 110 5.64 16.60 -1.23
CA LYS A 110 4.46 17.44 -1.00
C LYS A 110 3.38 16.69 -0.23
N THR A 111 2.89 17.27 0.87
CA THR A 111 1.72 16.75 1.57
C THR A 111 0.52 16.84 0.63
N ILE A 112 0.01 15.69 0.19
CA ILE A 112 -1.19 15.62 -0.65
C ILE A 112 -2.40 15.48 0.29
N PRO A 113 -3.31 16.46 0.35
CA PRO A 113 -4.46 16.40 1.24
C PRO A 113 -5.34 15.19 0.91
N VAL A 114 -6.07 14.71 1.92
CA VAL A 114 -7.16 13.75 1.72
C VAL A 114 -8.44 14.55 1.55
N VAL A 115 -9.06 14.43 0.38
CA VAL A 115 -10.27 15.18 0.01
C VAL A 115 -11.29 14.23 -0.60
N ASP A 116 -12.57 14.53 -0.42
CA ASP A 116 -13.67 13.72 -0.91
C ASP A 116 -13.63 13.61 -2.44
N GLY A 117 -13.99 12.44 -2.97
CA GLY A 117 -13.99 12.16 -4.42
C GLY A 117 -12.61 11.99 -5.08
N VAL A 118 -11.48 12.18 -4.37
CA VAL A 118 -10.13 12.00 -4.94
C VAL A 118 -9.42 10.81 -4.30
N ARG A 119 -9.67 9.62 -4.86
CA ARG A 119 -9.06 8.35 -4.43
C ARG A 119 -7.61 8.19 -4.93
N THR A 120 -6.85 7.31 -4.27
CA THR A 120 -5.53 6.87 -4.76
C THR A 120 -5.70 5.88 -5.91
N ARG A 121 -4.97 6.08 -7.02
CA ARG A 121 -4.98 5.22 -8.21
C ARG A 121 -3.60 4.66 -8.52
N VAL A 122 -3.56 3.51 -9.18
CA VAL A 122 -2.31 2.93 -9.74
C VAL A 122 -2.15 3.40 -11.19
N ALA A 123 -0.94 3.79 -11.58
CA ALA A 123 -0.55 3.97 -12.98
C ALA A 123 0.81 3.32 -13.22
N GLY A 124 0.79 2.17 -13.92
CA GLY A 124 1.96 1.30 -14.06
C GLY A 124 2.45 0.82 -12.69
N LYS A 125 3.68 1.19 -12.33
CA LYS A 125 4.34 0.80 -11.06
C LYS A 125 4.25 1.87 -9.94
N PHE A 126 3.40 2.87 -10.08
CA PHE A 126 3.35 4.03 -9.20
C PHE A 126 1.93 4.33 -8.71
N LEU A 127 1.83 4.93 -7.53
CA LEU A 127 0.59 5.47 -6.98
C LEU A 127 0.46 6.95 -7.32
N TYR A 128 -0.77 7.40 -7.53
CA TYR A 128 -1.15 8.79 -7.79
C TYR A 128 -2.39 9.18 -7.00
N VAL A 129 -2.52 10.46 -6.69
CA VAL A 129 -3.73 11.08 -6.13
C VAL A 129 -3.99 12.31 -6.99
N GLY A 130 -5.08 12.30 -7.76
CA GLY A 130 -5.24 13.22 -8.89
C GLY A 130 -4.06 13.06 -9.87
N ASP A 131 -3.35 14.16 -10.12
CA ASP A 131 -2.14 14.20 -10.96
C ASP A 131 -0.84 14.11 -10.17
N ASP A 132 -0.88 14.33 -8.85
CA ASP A 132 0.31 14.24 -7.99
C ASP A 132 0.70 12.77 -7.77
N LYS A 133 1.98 12.47 -8.00
CA LYS A 133 2.54 11.14 -7.72
C LYS A 133 2.68 10.92 -6.22
N PHE A 134 1.99 9.92 -5.69
CA PHE A 134 1.97 9.62 -4.26
C PHE A 134 3.08 8.64 -3.89
N TYR A 135 3.92 9.04 -2.93
CA TYR A 135 4.94 8.19 -2.33
C TYR A 135 4.56 7.89 -0.89
N VAL A 136 4.41 6.60 -0.56
CA VAL A 136 4.00 6.14 0.76
C VAL A 136 5.14 6.30 1.75
N ARG A 137 4.92 7.09 2.80
CA ARG A 137 5.73 7.18 4.02
C ARG A 137 4.85 6.68 5.15
N GLY A 138 4.82 5.35 5.28
CA GLY A 138 3.88 4.62 6.14
C GLY A 138 4.50 4.14 7.45
N VAL A 139 3.68 4.11 8.50
CA VAL A 139 3.97 3.40 9.76
C VAL A 139 2.83 2.42 10.07
N THR A 140 3.05 1.43 10.94
CA THR A 140 1.98 0.60 11.48
C THR A 140 1.28 1.32 12.64
N TYR A 141 -0.02 1.09 12.81
CA TYR A 141 -0.79 1.60 13.95
C TYR A 141 -1.75 0.52 14.47
N GLY A 142 -1.46 0.04 15.68
CA GLY A 142 -2.19 -1.07 16.30
C GLY A 142 -1.90 -2.46 15.70
N PRO A 143 -2.62 -3.50 16.16
CA PRO A 143 -3.66 -3.43 17.19
C PRO A 143 -3.08 -3.14 18.57
N PHE A 144 -3.80 -2.39 19.38
CA PHE A 144 -3.50 -2.16 20.80
C PHE A 144 -4.41 -3.01 21.67
N ARG A 145 -4.22 -2.96 22.99
CA ARG A 145 -5.10 -3.66 23.94
C ARG A 145 -6.56 -3.19 23.73
N PRO A 146 -7.53 -4.12 23.50
CA PRO A 146 -8.93 -3.75 23.36
C PRO A 146 -9.46 -2.99 24.57
N ASN A 147 -10.33 -2.02 24.32
CA ASN A 147 -11.14 -1.38 25.37
C ASN A 147 -12.40 -2.22 25.70
N ASP A 148 -13.23 -1.75 26.63
CA ASP A 148 -14.46 -2.44 27.07
C ASP A 148 -15.51 -2.64 25.96
N GLN A 149 -15.35 -1.99 24.81
CA GLN A 149 -16.18 -2.13 23.61
C GLN A 149 -15.51 -3.01 22.52
N GLY A 150 -14.40 -3.68 22.85
CA GLY A 150 -13.62 -4.50 21.92
C GLY A 150 -12.82 -3.72 20.87
N CYS A 151 -12.76 -2.38 20.95
CA CYS A 151 -11.99 -1.58 20.00
C CYS A 151 -10.50 -1.66 20.34
N GLU A 152 -9.71 -2.17 19.39
CA GLU A 152 -8.25 -2.32 19.47
C GLU A 152 -7.47 -1.02 19.18
N TYR A 153 -8.16 0.11 19.11
CA TYR A 153 -7.56 1.42 18.91
C TYR A 153 -7.73 2.27 20.17
N HIS A 154 -6.81 3.21 20.37
CA HIS A 154 -6.95 4.21 21.43
C HIS A 154 -8.21 5.07 21.22
N HIS A 155 -8.63 5.80 22.25
CA HIS A 155 -9.77 6.70 22.15
C HIS A 155 -9.50 7.86 21.16
N PRO A 156 -10.52 8.44 20.51
CA PRO A 156 -10.36 9.39 19.40
C PRO A 156 -9.34 10.53 19.65
N ALA A 157 -9.37 11.17 20.81
CA ALA A 157 -8.44 12.27 21.14
C ALA A 157 -6.96 11.85 21.20
N MET A 158 -6.66 10.59 21.54
CA MET A 158 -5.30 10.06 21.51
C MET A 158 -4.87 9.76 20.08
N VAL A 159 -5.73 9.13 19.28
CA VAL A 159 -5.48 8.88 17.85
C VAL A 159 -5.28 10.18 17.09
N GLU A 160 -6.09 11.22 17.37
CA GLU A 160 -5.94 12.56 16.79
C GLU A 160 -4.57 13.18 17.10
N ARG A 161 -4.15 13.13 18.37
CA ARG A 161 -2.81 13.59 18.77
C ARG A 161 -1.70 12.80 18.06
N ASP A 162 -1.81 11.48 18.04
CA ASP A 162 -0.79 10.60 17.44
C ASP A 162 -0.70 10.84 15.92
N PHE A 163 -1.84 10.96 15.22
CA PHE A 163 -1.90 11.24 13.77
C PHE A 163 -1.43 12.66 13.43
N SER A 164 -1.72 13.65 14.29
CA SER A 164 -1.17 15.01 14.16
C SER A 164 0.37 15.00 14.26
N LEU A 165 0.94 14.25 15.22
CA LEU A 165 2.39 14.10 15.36
C LEU A 165 3.01 13.33 14.18
N MET A 166 2.35 12.29 13.68
CA MET A 166 2.77 11.57 12.47
C MET A 166 2.85 12.50 11.26
N ALA A 167 1.78 13.26 10.99
CA ALA A 167 1.72 14.21 9.88
C ALA A 167 2.78 15.32 10.01
N ALA A 168 3.00 15.85 11.21
CA ALA A 168 4.05 16.83 11.49
C ALA A 168 5.48 16.28 11.26
N ASN A 169 5.68 14.97 11.39
CA ASN A 169 6.94 14.29 11.08
C ASN A 169 6.99 13.73 9.64
N GLY A 170 6.05 14.12 8.77
CA GLY A 170 6.05 13.76 7.35
C GLY A 170 5.59 12.32 7.05
N ILE A 171 5.00 11.61 8.01
CA ILE A 171 4.24 10.39 7.71
C ILE A 171 2.98 10.79 6.94
N ASN A 172 2.61 10.01 5.92
CA ASN A 172 1.41 10.27 5.10
C ASN A 172 0.51 9.03 4.93
N ALA A 173 0.87 7.91 5.56
CA ALA A 173 0.06 6.72 5.58
C ALA A 173 0.20 5.95 6.89
N VAL A 174 -0.83 5.18 7.24
CA VAL A 174 -0.80 4.23 8.35
C VAL A 174 -1.33 2.88 7.89
N ARG A 175 -0.73 1.79 8.37
CA ARG A 175 -1.24 0.42 8.18
C ARG A 175 -1.94 -0.04 9.45
N THR A 176 -3.17 -0.52 9.31
CA THR A 176 -3.85 -1.30 10.35
C THR A 176 -3.79 -2.79 10.01
N TYR A 177 -3.93 -3.65 11.03
CA TYR A 177 -4.06 -5.10 10.86
C TYR A 177 -5.49 -5.60 11.07
N THR A 178 -6.33 -4.79 11.72
CA THR A 178 -7.77 -5.01 11.83
C THR A 178 -8.55 -3.87 11.19
N ILE A 179 -9.85 -4.07 11.00
CA ILE A 179 -10.74 -3.11 10.35
C ILE A 179 -10.89 -1.88 11.26
N PRO A 180 -10.45 -0.67 10.84
CA PRO A 180 -10.56 0.51 11.68
C PRO A 180 -12.01 0.99 11.75
N PRO A 181 -12.45 1.52 12.91
CA PRO A 181 -13.75 2.20 13.00
C PRO A 181 -13.74 3.48 12.16
N ARG A 182 -14.90 3.87 11.61
CA ARG A 182 -15.00 4.99 10.65
C ARG A 182 -14.43 6.31 11.20
N TRP A 183 -14.60 6.59 12.50
CA TRP A 183 -14.01 7.76 13.17
C TRP A 183 -12.48 7.83 13.08
N LEU A 184 -11.77 6.70 12.99
CA LEU A 184 -10.31 6.68 12.80
C LEU A 184 -9.94 7.14 11.40
N LEU A 185 -10.76 6.77 10.40
CA LEU A 185 -10.60 7.22 9.02
C LEU A 185 -10.91 8.72 8.90
N ASP A 186 -11.92 9.23 9.60
CA ASP A 186 -12.25 10.66 9.66
C ASP A 186 -11.06 11.48 10.20
N ILE A 187 -10.43 11.00 11.29
CA ILE A 187 -9.20 11.61 11.86
C ILE A 187 -8.02 11.48 10.88
N ALA A 188 -7.87 10.34 10.19
CA ALA A 188 -6.82 10.18 9.18
C ALA A 188 -6.97 11.22 8.05
N GLN A 189 -8.19 11.43 7.55
CA GLN A 189 -8.49 12.47 6.55
C GLN A 189 -8.14 13.87 7.05
N LYS A 190 -8.55 14.22 8.28
CA LYS A 190 -8.23 15.50 8.92
C LYS A 190 -6.72 15.79 8.98
N HIS A 191 -5.91 14.75 9.23
CA HIS A 191 -4.44 14.85 9.27
C HIS A 191 -3.74 14.47 7.95
N HIS A 192 -4.51 14.31 6.87
CA HIS A 192 -4.04 13.96 5.52
C HIS A 192 -3.26 12.64 5.43
N LEU A 193 -3.53 11.73 6.36
CA LEU A 193 -3.01 10.36 6.38
C LEU A 193 -3.94 9.45 5.58
N ARG A 194 -3.36 8.49 4.86
CA ARG A 194 -4.11 7.43 4.16
C ARG A 194 -3.93 6.06 4.83
N VAL A 195 -5.01 5.31 4.97
CA VAL A 195 -5.07 4.08 5.76
C VAL A 195 -5.03 2.85 4.84
N MET A 196 -4.00 2.02 5.01
CA MET A 196 -3.92 0.68 4.45
C MET A 196 -4.62 -0.27 5.41
N VAL A 197 -5.84 -0.67 5.05
CA VAL A 197 -6.79 -1.37 5.93
C VAL A 197 -6.51 -2.87 5.94
N GLY A 198 -6.20 -3.40 7.12
CA GLY A 198 -6.10 -4.84 7.35
C GLY A 198 -7.46 -5.52 7.38
N LEU A 199 -7.65 -6.54 6.53
CA LEU A 199 -8.80 -7.46 6.59
C LEU A 199 -8.32 -8.80 7.19
N PRO A 200 -8.45 -9.02 8.50
CA PRO A 200 -7.91 -10.19 9.17
C PRO A 200 -8.74 -11.45 8.89
N TRP A 201 -8.06 -12.57 8.63
CA TRP A 201 -8.64 -13.90 8.52
C TRP A 201 -7.60 -14.98 8.86
N GLU A 202 -8.01 -16.25 8.91
CA GLU A 202 -7.22 -17.37 9.42
C GLU A 202 -6.17 -17.89 8.41
N GLU A 203 -5.32 -17.00 7.91
CA GLU A 203 -4.28 -17.25 6.91
C GLU A 203 -3.19 -18.25 7.35
N HIS A 204 -3.10 -18.51 8.66
CA HIS A 204 -2.10 -19.36 9.30
C HIS A 204 -2.56 -20.80 9.58
N ILE A 205 -3.81 -21.18 9.24
CA ILE A 205 -4.33 -22.55 9.42
C ILE A 205 -4.62 -23.24 8.07
N THR A 206 -5.04 -24.51 8.11
CA THR A 206 -5.54 -25.25 6.93
C THR A 206 -6.96 -24.81 6.55
N PHE A 207 -7.11 -23.53 6.19
CA PHE A 207 -8.41 -22.88 6.00
C PHE A 207 -9.24 -23.44 4.83
N LEU A 208 -8.62 -24.08 3.83
CA LEU A 208 -9.32 -24.69 2.69
C LEU A 208 -9.82 -26.13 2.94
N ASP A 209 -9.55 -26.72 4.11
CA ASP A 209 -10.00 -28.10 4.44
C ASP A 209 -11.44 -28.11 4.97
N HIS A 210 -11.90 -26.98 5.52
CA HIS A 210 -13.25 -26.80 6.03
C HIS A 210 -14.16 -26.26 4.92
N LYS A 211 -15.29 -26.93 4.66
CA LYS A 211 -16.19 -26.55 3.54
C LYS A 211 -16.78 -25.13 3.65
N LYS A 212 -17.05 -24.64 4.86
CA LYS A 212 -17.69 -23.35 5.11
C LYS A 212 -16.71 -22.19 5.31
N LEU A 213 -15.55 -22.45 5.92
CA LEU A 213 -14.60 -21.42 6.32
C LEU A 213 -14.15 -20.49 5.16
N PRO A 214 -13.91 -20.97 3.92
CA PRO A 214 -13.62 -20.08 2.79
C PRO A 214 -14.75 -19.10 2.47
N GLU A 215 -16.01 -19.51 2.62
CA GLU A 215 -17.19 -18.65 2.42
C GLU A 215 -17.33 -17.66 3.58
N ASP A 216 -17.13 -18.12 4.82
CA ASP A 216 -17.14 -17.29 6.04
C ASP A 216 -16.00 -16.24 6.05
N ILE A 217 -14.84 -16.54 5.46
CA ILE A 217 -13.76 -15.57 5.23
C ILE A 217 -14.19 -14.53 4.18
N VAL A 218 -14.73 -14.95 3.04
CA VAL A 218 -15.22 -14.04 1.97
C VAL A 218 -16.29 -13.09 2.51
N ASN A 219 -17.22 -13.58 3.34
CA ASN A 219 -18.27 -12.76 3.93
C ASN A 219 -17.71 -11.69 4.89
N ARG A 220 -16.78 -12.06 5.78
CA ARG A 220 -16.11 -11.09 6.67
C ARG A 220 -15.26 -10.06 5.91
N VAL A 221 -14.63 -10.47 4.80
CA VAL A 221 -13.92 -9.54 3.90
C VAL A 221 -14.88 -8.51 3.33
N ARG A 222 -16.07 -8.90 2.87
CA ARG A 222 -17.10 -7.96 2.39
C ARG A 222 -17.58 -7.02 3.49
N GLU A 223 -17.87 -7.54 4.68
CA GLU A 223 -18.29 -6.75 5.84
C GLU A 223 -17.23 -5.71 6.22
N GLY A 224 -15.96 -6.10 6.25
CA GLY A 224 -14.83 -5.20 6.51
C GLY A 224 -14.63 -4.13 5.44
N VAL A 225 -14.83 -4.46 4.16
CA VAL A 225 -14.79 -3.47 3.07
C VAL A 225 -15.95 -2.49 3.21
N ARG A 226 -17.20 -2.96 3.36
CA ARG A 226 -18.39 -2.12 3.54
C ARG A 226 -18.27 -1.13 4.71
N ALA A 227 -17.61 -1.53 5.80
CA ALA A 227 -17.38 -0.65 6.94
C ALA A 227 -16.51 0.58 6.60
N CYS A 228 -15.56 0.43 5.67
CA CYS A 228 -14.59 1.46 5.28
C CYS A 228 -14.81 2.05 3.87
N ALA A 229 -15.70 1.47 3.07
CA ALA A 229 -15.96 1.88 1.69
C ALA A 229 -16.38 3.36 1.58
N ASP A 230 -16.03 3.94 0.43
CA ASP A 230 -16.21 5.35 0.07
C ASP A 230 -15.52 6.39 0.96
N HIS A 231 -14.71 5.95 1.93
CA HIS A 231 -13.93 6.86 2.75
C HIS A 231 -12.63 7.27 2.03
N PRO A 232 -12.38 8.57 1.74
CA PRO A 232 -11.26 9.02 0.90
C PRO A 232 -9.89 8.80 1.56
N ALA A 233 -9.84 8.64 2.89
CA ALA A 233 -8.63 8.22 3.59
C ALA A 233 -8.21 6.77 3.28
N VAL A 234 -9.03 5.89 2.70
CA VAL A 234 -8.60 4.51 2.40
C VAL A 234 -7.56 4.54 1.27
N LEU A 235 -6.36 4.01 1.57
CA LEU A 235 -5.28 3.82 0.59
C LEU A 235 -5.51 2.56 -0.24
N CYS A 236 -5.73 1.45 0.46
CA CYS A 236 -5.95 0.11 -0.09
C CYS A 236 -6.44 -0.84 1.01
N PHE A 237 -7.02 -1.97 0.61
CA PHE A 237 -7.31 -3.11 1.49
C PHE A 237 -6.23 -4.18 1.36
N THR A 238 -5.84 -4.80 2.47
CA THR A 238 -4.96 -5.97 2.47
C THR A 238 -5.78 -7.24 2.61
N ILE A 239 -5.86 -8.05 1.56
CA ILE A 239 -6.64 -9.32 1.53
C ILE A 239 -5.87 -10.52 2.11
N GLY A 240 -4.73 -10.29 2.74
CA GLY A 240 -3.92 -11.32 3.39
C GLY A 240 -2.53 -10.79 3.75
N ASN A 241 -1.93 -11.44 4.73
CA ASN A 241 -0.64 -11.14 5.31
C ASN A 241 0.14 -12.45 5.53
N GLU A 242 1.06 -12.76 4.62
CA GLU A 242 2.12 -13.75 4.87
C GLU A 242 1.61 -15.18 5.12
N ILE A 243 0.78 -15.71 4.20
CA ILE A 243 0.34 -17.12 4.21
C ILE A 243 1.59 -18.02 4.34
N PRO A 244 1.71 -18.83 5.43
CA PRO A 244 2.96 -19.52 5.72
C PRO A 244 3.38 -20.49 4.60
N ALA A 245 4.67 -20.53 4.27
CA ALA A 245 5.21 -21.43 3.24
C ALA A 245 4.78 -22.91 3.40
N PRO A 246 4.63 -23.49 4.63
CA PRO A 246 4.06 -24.82 4.80
C PRO A 246 2.61 -24.96 4.31
N ILE A 247 1.77 -23.93 4.50
CA ILE A 247 0.38 -23.90 4.03
C ILE A 247 0.33 -23.78 2.51
N VAL A 248 1.18 -22.91 1.92
CA VAL A 248 1.31 -22.81 0.45
C VAL A 248 1.83 -24.12 -0.16
N ARG A 249 2.76 -24.81 0.51
CA ARG A 249 3.26 -26.14 0.08
C ARG A 249 2.19 -27.23 0.21
N TRP A 250 1.37 -27.19 1.25
CA TRP A 250 0.27 -28.14 1.48
C TRP A 250 -0.83 -28.02 0.42
N TYR A 251 -1.23 -26.79 0.10
CA TYR A 251 -2.29 -26.54 -0.87
C TYR A 251 -1.84 -26.44 -2.32
N GLY A 252 -0.58 -26.08 -2.56
CA GLY A 252 -0.08 -25.71 -3.87
C GLY A 252 -0.54 -24.32 -4.29
N ARG A 253 0.31 -23.62 -5.07
CA ARG A 253 0.10 -22.22 -5.47
C ARG A 253 -1.30 -21.95 -6.06
N VAL A 254 -1.79 -22.83 -6.92
CA VAL A 254 -3.04 -22.61 -7.69
C VAL A 254 -4.27 -22.49 -6.78
N ARG A 255 -4.33 -23.27 -5.69
CA ARG A 255 -5.44 -23.19 -4.73
C ARG A 255 -5.38 -21.92 -3.87
N ILE A 256 -4.17 -21.44 -3.56
CA ILE A 256 -3.95 -20.19 -2.84
C ILE A 256 -4.25 -18.97 -3.73
N GLU A 257 -3.70 -18.95 -4.95
CA GLU A 257 -3.92 -17.90 -5.96
C GLU A 257 -5.41 -17.72 -6.25
N HIS A 258 -6.13 -18.82 -6.51
CA HIS A 258 -7.58 -18.76 -6.75
C HIS A 258 -8.40 -18.35 -5.51
N PHE A 259 -7.91 -18.60 -4.29
CA PHE A 259 -8.57 -18.09 -3.09
C PHE A 259 -8.33 -16.58 -2.90
N LEU A 260 -7.08 -16.12 -3.09
CA LEU A 260 -6.76 -14.69 -3.08
C LEU A 260 -7.52 -13.93 -4.17
N GLU A 261 -7.71 -14.52 -5.35
CA GLU A 261 -8.56 -14.00 -6.42
C GLU A 261 -10.03 -13.83 -5.99
N LYS A 262 -10.59 -14.80 -5.23
CA LYS A 262 -11.93 -14.64 -4.64
C LYS A 262 -12.01 -13.50 -3.64
N LEU A 263 -11.00 -13.32 -2.79
CA LEU A 263 -10.96 -12.19 -1.85
C LEU A 263 -10.82 -10.86 -2.60
N TYR A 264 -9.99 -10.79 -3.64
CA TYR A 264 -9.85 -9.63 -4.51
C TYR A 264 -11.19 -9.27 -5.18
N ASN A 265 -11.88 -10.24 -5.79
CA ASN A 265 -13.19 -10.02 -6.41
C ASN A 265 -14.23 -9.57 -5.39
N ALA A 266 -14.23 -10.18 -4.18
CA ALA A 266 -15.10 -9.75 -3.09
C ALA A 266 -14.85 -8.30 -2.67
N VAL A 267 -13.60 -7.82 -2.61
CA VAL A 267 -13.34 -6.38 -2.39
C VAL A 267 -13.86 -5.53 -3.55
N LYS A 268 -13.63 -5.94 -4.80
CA LYS A 268 -14.02 -5.19 -6.00
C LYS A 268 -15.53 -5.11 -6.25
N GLU A 269 -16.31 -6.06 -5.75
CA GLU A 269 -17.76 -6.01 -5.81
C GLU A 269 -18.35 -5.02 -4.78
N GLU A 270 -17.67 -4.76 -3.67
CA GLU A 270 -18.12 -3.81 -2.63
C GLU A 270 -17.54 -2.40 -2.82
N ASP A 271 -16.29 -2.28 -3.30
CA ASP A 271 -15.66 -1.02 -3.69
C ASP A 271 -14.84 -1.23 -5.00
N PRO A 272 -15.44 -0.92 -6.18
CA PRO A 272 -14.80 -1.13 -7.48
C PRO A 272 -13.51 -0.34 -7.68
N GLU A 273 -13.37 0.83 -7.06
CA GLU A 273 -12.21 1.71 -7.20
C GLU A 273 -11.09 1.37 -6.21
N ALA A 274 -11.41 0.71 -5.09
CA ALA A 274 -10.44 0.39 -4.04
C ALA A 274 -9.21 -0.35 -4.58
N LEU A 275 -8.04 0.12 -4.17
CA LEU A 275 -6.80 -0.62 -4.39
C LEU A 275 -6.76 -1.82 -3.46
N VAL A 276 -6.28 -2.96 -3.96
CA VAL A 276 -6.18 -4.21 -3.23
C VAL A 276 -4.74 -4.69 -3.25
N THR A 277 -4.25 -5.21 -2.14
CA THR A 277 -2.90 -5.75 -2.03
C THR A 277 -2.86 -7.00 -1.16
N TYR A 278 -1.81 -7.80 -1.35
CA TYR A 278 -1.45 -8.92 -0.49
C TYR A 278 -0.09 -8.59 0.13
N VAL A 279 0.02 -8.68 1.46
CA VAL A 279 1.26 -8.42 2.17
C VAL A 279 2.05 -9.71 2.30
N ASN A 280 3.33 -9.67 2.00
CA ASN A 280 4.19 -10.84 2.01
C ASN A 280 5.55 -10.51 2.62
N TYR A 281 6.00 -11.35 3.55
CA TYR A 281 7.40 -11.41 3.97
C TYR A 281 8.19 -12.23 2.94
N PRO A 282 9.43 -11.84 2.59
CA PRO A 282 10.28 -12.68 1.75
C PRO A 282 10.63 -13.98 2.49
N THR A 283 9.93 -15.06 2.16
CA THR A 283 10.31 -16.42 2.56
C THR A 283 11.61 -16.77 1.86
N THR A 284 12.70 -16.87 2.63
CA THR A 284 14.01 -17.37 2.20
C THR A 284 13.96 -18.82 1.77
#